data_AF-A0A3N5V216-F1
#
_entry.id   AF-A0A3N5V216-F1
#
_cell.length_a   1.000
_cell.length_b   1.000
_cell.length_c   1.000
_cell.angle_alpha   90.00
_cell.angle_beta   90.00
_cell.angle_gamma   90.00
#
_symmetry.space_group_name_H-M   'P 1'
#
loop_
_entity.id
_entity.type
_entity.pdbx_description
1 polymer ?
#
loop_
_entity_poly.entity_id
_entity_poly.type
_entity_poly.pdbx_seq_one_letter_code
_entity_poly.pdbx_strand_id
1 'polypeptide(L)'
;MTRRSRQHMYGGGTAPVIADNIFNSVGGPYVAIMPAIVDAGDLLFIIADRHSSISGGITGTPSGWTELEQTSNIGVFYKWADGTEDGDSITVPASGSALSIMMTVLRITGADTAIGPQKTATATGSSTAPNPPAIDPPWADFKALLIAVTLLDESSATVSGYPAGYDLFHQVNTGSGAQSVFAAKEVTVATSDDPGAFAISPASDWICFTLAVKGT
;
A
#
# COMPACT_ATOMS: atom_id res chain seq x y z
N MET A 1 18.82 -48.54 -19.48
CA MET A 1 19.41 -47.25 -19.09
C MET A 1 18.33 -46.19 -19.11
N THR A 2 17.67 -45.94 -17.98
CA THR A 2 16.59 -44.94 -17.91
C THR A 2 17.16 -43.69 -17.28
N ARG A 3 17.40 -42.66 -18.09
CA ARG A 3 17.82 -41.33 -17.64
C ARG A 3 16.69 -40.73 -16.79
N ARG A 4 16.87 -40.66 -15.47
CA ARG A 4 16.08 -39.76 -14.62
C ARG A 4 16.66 -38.37 -14.80
N SER A 5 16.00 -37.53 -15.60
CA SER A 5 16.25 -36.10 -15.60
C SER A 5 15.92 -35.56 -14.22
N ARG A 6 16.90 -34.94 -13.57
CA ARG A 6 16.67 -34.08 -12.41
C ARG A 6 15.83 -32.91 -12.91
N GLN A 7 14.53 -32.92 -12.63
CA GLN A 7 13.78 -31.68 -12.51
C GLN A 7 14.49 -30.85 -11.44
N HIS A 8 15.11 -29.76 -11.87
CA HIS A 8 15.39 -28.63 -10.98
C HIS A 8 14.04 -28.24 -10.38
N MET A 9 13.82 -28.59 -9.11
CA MET A 9 12.77 -28.00 -8.30
C MET A 9 13.15 -26.54 -8.07
N TYR A 10 12.83 -25.67 -9.03
CA TYR A 10 12.59 -24.27 -8.71
C TYR A 10 11.33 -24.26 -7.85
N GLY A 11 11.45 -23.84 -6.59
CA GLY A 11 10.37 -23.80 -5.62
C GLY A 11 9.14 -23.11 -6.20
N GLY A 12 8.00 -23.81 -6.12
CA GLY A 12 6.71 -23.39 -6.66
C GLY A 12 6.02 -22.30 -5.86
N GLY A 13 6.75 -21.29 -5.39
CA GLY A 13 6.15 -20.17 -4.70
C GLY A 13 5.38 -19.24 -5.66
N THR A 14 4.33 -18.60 -5.16
CA THR A 14 3.44 -17.72 -5.92
C THR A 14 3.74 -16.25 -5.61
N ALA A 15 3.48 -15.35 -6.56
CA ALA A 15 3.52 -13.92 -6.26
C ALA A 15 2.41 -13.57 -5.24
N PRO A 16 2.62 -12.59 -4.36
CA PRO A 16 1.57 -12.15 -3.45
C PRO A 16 0.43 -11.47 -4.20
N VAL A 17 -0.78 -11.50 -3.63
CA VAL A 17 -1.96 -10.86 -4.22
C VAL A 17 -2.68 -10.00 -3.20
N ILE A 18 -3.25 -8.87 -3.64
CA ILE A 18 -4.19 -8.09 -2.82
C ILE A 18 -5.50 -8.89 -2.75
N ALA A 19 -5.78 -9.47 -1.60
CA ALA A 19 -6.97 -10.28 -1.37
C ALA A 19 -8.18 -9.43 -0.96
N ASP A 20 -7.95 -8.38 -0.17
CA ASP A 20 -8.99 -7.44 0.23
C ASP A 20 -8.44 -6.03 0.37
N ASN A 21 -9.34 -5.05 0.26
CA ASN A 21 -9.11 -3.68 0.63
C ASN A 21 -10.29 -3.15 1.46
N ILE A 22 -10.03 -2.44 2.54
CA ILE A 22 -11.05 -1.69 3.28
C ILE A 22 -10.72 -0.22 3.26
N PHE A 23 -11.75 0.57 2.92
CA PHE A 23 -11.68 2.01 2.96
C PHE A 23 -12.32 2.56 4.24
N ASN A 24 -11.55 3.35 4.99
CA ASN A 24 -11.99 4.00 6.22
C ASN A 24 -11.83 5.52 6.06
N SER A 25 -12.91 6.27 6.26
CA SER A 25 -12.86 7.73 6.38
C SER A 25 -13.47 8.12 7.72
N VAL A 26 -12.63 8.40 8.71
CA VAL A 26 -13.06 8.51 10.11
C VAL A 26 -12.75 9.87 10.73
N GLY A 27 -13.78 10.50 11.31
CA GLY A 27 -13.61 11.47 12.39
C GLY A 27 -13.43 10.74 13.72
N GLY A 28 -12.61 11.26 14.62
CA GLY A 28 -12.13 10.55 15.82
C GLY A 28 -13.20 9.72 16.58
N PRO A 29 -12.86 8.51 17.09
CA PRO A 29 -11.52 7.88 17.10
C PRO A 29 -11.05 7.43 15.71
N TYR A 30 -9.75 7.61 15.42
CA TYR A 30 -9.14 7.31 14.12
C TYR A 30 -8.89 5.81 13.99
N VAL A 31 -9.94 5.09 13.62
CA VAL A 31 -9.96 3.63 13.60
C VAL A 31 -9.85 3.11 12.17
N ALA A 32 -8.96 2.14 11.96
CA ALA A 32 -8.89 1.33 10.76
C ALA A 32 -9.59 -0.01 11.02
N ILE A 33 -10.62 -0.32 10.22
CA ILE A 33 -11.35 -1.59 10.26
C ILE A 33 -10.59 -2.62 9.42
N MET A 34 -10.45 -3.83 9.96
CA MET A 34 -9.79 -4.97 9.33
C MET A 34 -10.73 -5.76 8.43
N PRO A 35 -10.20 -6.46 7.40
CA PRO A 35 -10.96 -7.41 6.59
C PRO A 35 -11.77 -8.39 7.44
N ALA A 36 -12.93 -8.80 6.94
CA ALA A 36 -13.80 -9.74 7.65
C ALA A 36 -13.14 -11.12 7.87
N ILE A 37 -12.15 -11.45 7.04
CA ILE A 37 -11.35 -12.67 7.13
C ILE A 37 -9.88 -12.28 6.95
N VAL A 38 -9.07 -12.55 7.95
CA VAL A 38 -7.63 -12.37 7.99
C VAL A 38 -7.01 -13.64 8.53
N ASP A 39 -6.29 -14.36 7.69
CA ASP A 39 -5.63 -15.59 8.11
C ASP A 39 -4.24 -15.31 8.67
N ALA A 40 -3.78 -16.15 9.60
CA ALA A 40 -2.42 -16.06 10.12
C ALA A 40 -1.38 -16.17 8.99
N GLY A 41 -0.45 -15.23 8.93
CA GLY A 41 0.55 -15.12 7.86
C GLY A 41 0.16 -14.20 6.70
N ASP A 42 -1.08 -13.68 6.66
CA ASP A 42 -1.42 -12.57 5.77
C ASP A 42 -0.62 -11.32 6.14
N LEU A 43 -0.28 -10.52 5.13
CA LEU A 43 0.29 -9.19 5.33
C LEU A 43 -0.82 -8.15 5.30
N LEU A 44 -0.95 -7.39 6.38
CA LEU A 44 -1.84 -6.23 6.43
C LEU A 44 -1.03 -4.95 6.27
N PHE A 45 -1.54 -4.01 5.46
CA PHE A 45 -1.08 -2.62 5.43
C PHE A 45 -2.16 -1.69 5.94
N ILE A 46 -1.75 -0.61 6.62
CA ILE A 46 -2.55 0.60 6.78
C ILE A 46 -1.81 1.72 6.04
N ILE A 47 -2.52 2.35 5.09
CA ILE A 47 -2.05 3.55 4.38
C ILE A 47 -2.99 4.67 4.76
N ALA A 48 -2.48 5.55 5.63
CA ALA A 48 -3.18 6.68 6.20
C ALA A 48 -2.73 7.97 5.51
N ASP A 49 -3.69 8.80 5.13
CA ASP A 49 -3.50 10.07 4.45
C ASP A 49 -4.35 11.15 5.12
N ARG A 50 -3.82 12.36 5.21
CA ARG A 50 -4.44 13.50 5.86
C ARG A 50 -4.49 14.65 4.86
N HIS A 51 -5.71 15.13 4.65
CA HIS A 51 -5.95 16.39 3.95
C HIS A 51 -5.24 17.58 4.64
N SER A 52 -4.59 18.44 3.86
CA SER A 52 -3.70 19.49 4.36
C SER A 52 -4.43 20.60 5.14
N SER A 53 -5.72 20.81 4.88
CA SER A 53 -6.50 21.93 5.45
C SER A 53 -7.00 21.74 6.89
N ILE A 54 -6.86 20.56 7.48
CA ILE A 54 -7.29 20.28 8.87
C ILE A 54 -6.15 20.45 9.87
N SER A 55 -6.44 20.77 11.14
CA SER A 55 -5.39 20.79 12.19
C SER A 55 -5.16 19.39 12.76
N GLY A 56 -3.90 19.10 13.13
CA GLY A 56 -3.50 17.81 13.68
C GLY A 56 -2.77 16.92 12.68
N GLY A 57 -2.79 15.60 12.90
CA GLY A 57 -2.11 14.65 12.03
C GLY A 57 -1.89 13.29 12.69
N ILE A 58 -1.25 12.40 11.93
CA ILE A 58 -0.78 11.10 12.42
C ILE A 58 0.38 11.34 13.39
N THR A 59 0.35 10.68 14.54
CA THR A 59 1.25 10.96 15.68
C THR A 59 2.06 9.77 16.15
N GLY A 60 1.85 8.59 15.57
CA GLY A 60 2.66 7.42 15.89
C GLY A 60 2.13 6.15 15.24
N THR A 61 2.87 5.08 15.49
CA THR A 61 2.59 3.72 15.00
C THR A 61 1.45 3.07 15.80
N PRO A 62 0.47 2.40 15.16
CA PRO A 62 -0.50 1.58 15.87
C PRO A 62 0.15 0.46 16.68
N SER A 63 -0.41 0.11 17.83
CA SER A 63 0.14 -0.95 18.69
C SER A 63 0.16 -2.30 17.96
N GLY A 64 1.30 -2.98 17.98
CA GLY A 64 1.48 -4.27 17.29
C GLY A 64 1.77 -4.17 15.79
N TRP A 65 1.87 -2.95 15.25
CA TRP A 65 2.24 -2.69 13.85
C TRP A 65 3.69 -2.22 13.75
N THR A 66 4.28 -2.44 12.57
CA THR A 66 5.60 -1.92 12.20
C THR A 66 5.44 -0.71 11.29
N GLU A 67 6.25 0.31 11.51
CA GLU A 67 6.27 1.53 10.70
C GLU A 67 7.21 1.39 9.50
N LEU A 68 6.71 1.76 8.31
CA LEU A 68 7.53 2.07 7.14
C LEU A 68 7.70 3.57 6.96
N GLU A 69 6.68 4.35 7.27
CA GLU A 69 6.77 5.81 7.33
C GLU A 69 5.69 6.38 8.26
N GLN A 70 6.07 7.40 9.04
CA GLN A 70 5.13 8.23 9.78
C GLN A 70 5.56 9.69 9.72
N THR A 71 4.65 10.52 9.22
CA THR A 71 4.71 11.98 9.32
C THR A 71 3.38 12.49 9.88
N SER A 72 3.20 13.81 9.98
CA SER A 72 1.88 14.35 10.29
C SER A 72 0.86 14.13 9.18
N ASN A 73 1.31 13.90 7.94
CA ASN A 73 0.46 13.85 6.75
C ASN A 73 0.18 12.42 6.31
N ILE A 74 1.16 11.52 6.45
CA ILE A 74 1.02 10.14 6.01
C ILE A 74 1.49 9.15 7.06
N GLY A 75 0.89 7.97 7.03
CA GLY A 75 1.26 6.83 7.84
C GLY A 75 1.21 5.58 6.99
N VAL A 76 2.32 4.85 6.90
CA VAL A 76 2.41 3.58 6.22
C VAL A 76 2.89 2.56 7.23
N PHE A 77 1.98 1.67 7.62
CA PHE A 77 2.22 0.66 8.64
C PHE A 77 1.92 -0.72 8.09
N TYR A 78 2.63 -1.74 8.58
CA TYR A 78 2.30 -3.12 8.26
C TYR A 78 2.30 -4.02 9.49
N LYS A 79 1.56 -5.12 9.41
CA LYS A 79 1.54 -6.20 10.41
C LYS A 79 1.43 -7.54 9.69
N TRP A 80 2.20 -8.51 10.17
CA TRP A 80 1.94 -9.92 9.87
C TRP A 80 0.79 -10.38 10.75
N ALA A 81 -0.29 -10.81 10.12
CA ALA A 81 -1.48 -11.25 10.82
C ALA A 81 -1.21 -12.49 11.65
N ASP A 82 -1.79 -12.55 12.84
CA ASP A 82 -1.79 -13.73 13.70
C ASP A 82 -3.10 -14.53 13.62
N GLY A 83 -4.07 -14.05 12.83
CA GLY A 83 -5.36 -14.69 12.59
C GLY A 83 -6.42 -14.30 13.60
N THR A 84 -6.20 -13.24 14.39
CA THR A 84 -7.17 -12.72 15.36
C THR A 84 -7.83 -11.42 14.91
N GLU A 85 -7.46 -10.92 13.73
CA GLU A 85 -7.85 -9.60 13.22
C GLU A 85 -9.21 -9.60 12.48
N ASP A 86 -9.89 -10.75 12.37
CA ASP A 86 -11.17 -10.93 11.66
C ASP A 86 -12.22 -9.87 12.04
N GLY A 87 -12.47 -8.91 11.13
CA GLY A 87 -13.43 -7.83 11.32
C GLY A 87 -13.12 -6.90 12.51
N ASP A 88 -11.95 -7.02 13.12
CA ASP A 88 -11.52 -6.21 14.24
C ASP A 88 -11.15 -4.79 13.77
N SER A 89 -10.74 -3.95 14.71
CA SER A 89 -10.38 -2.57 14.43
C SER A 89 -9.21 -2.12 15.29
N ILE A 90 -8.30 -1.34 14.70
CA ILE A 90 -7.16 -0.76 15.41
C ILE A 90 -7.24 0.75 15.40
N THR A 91 -6.88 1.38 16.51
CA THR A 91 -6.73 2.83 16.57
C THR A 91 -5.36 3.23 16.01
N VAL A 92 -5.37 4.09 15.00
CA VAL A 92 -4.17 4.77 14.52
C VAL A 92 -3.94 6.01 15.37
N PRO A 93 -2.79 6.15 16.06
CA PRO A 93 -2.50 7.31 16.89
C PRO A 93 -2.51 8.60 16.06
N ALA A 94 -3.47 9.47 16.34
CA ALA A 94 -3.59 10.76 15.66
C ALA A 94 -4.24 11.81 16.56
N SER A 95 -4.02 13.08 16.20
CA SER A 95 -4.56 14.25 16.88
C SER A 95 -5.28 15.16 15.90
N GLY A 96 -6.16 16.04 16.41
CA GLY A 96 -6.93 17.00 15.61
C GLY A 96 -8.43 16.91 15.85
N SER A 97 -9.18 17.90 15.33
CA SER A 97 -10.65 17.88 15.31
C SER A 97 -11.16 17.75 13.87
N ALA A 98 -12.32 17.10 13.72
CA ALA A 98 -12.73 16.28 12.58
C ALA A 98 -12.60 16.87 11.16
N LEU A 99 -12.07 16.04 10.24
CA LEU A 99 -12.37 15.83 8.80
C LEU A 99 -11.10 15.57 7.95
N SER A 100 -10.41 14.45 7.87
CA SER A 100 -10.38 13.14 8.50
C SER A 100 -9.05 12.53 8.04
N ILE A 101 -8.51 11.58 8.80
CA ILE A 101 -7.48 10.71 8.25
C ILE A 101 -8.21 9.67 7.42
N MET A 102 -7.88 9.63 6.15
CA MET A 102 -8.32 8.62 5.24
C MET A 102 -7.40 7.41 5.37
N MET A 103 -7.93 6.22 5.59
CA MET A 103 -7.12 5.02 5.77
C MET A 103 -7.58 3.92 4.83
N THR A 104 -6.66 3.40 4.04
CA THR A 104 -6.87 2.18 3.28
C THR A 104 -6.16 1.03 4.00
N VAL A 105 -6.90 -0.02 4.34
CA VAL A 105 -6.32 -1.28 4.82
C VAL A 105 -6.22 -2.23 3.63
N LEU A 106 -5.04 -2.74 3.33
CA LEU A 106 -4.85 -3.79 2.32
C LEU A 106 -4.51 -5.10 2.99
N ARG A 107 -5.15 -6.19 2.55
CA ARG A 107 -4.77 -7.57 2.91
C ARG A 107 -4.08 -8.22 1.74
N ILE A 108 -2.89 -8.75 1.99
CA ILE A 108 -2.06 -9.39 0.98
C ILE A 108 -1.78 -10.82 1.41
N THR A 109 -2.11 -11.77 0.55
CA THR A 109 -1.84 -13.20 0.77
C THR A 109 -0.65 -13.66 -0.07
N GLY A 110 0.01 -14.75 0.31
CA GLY A 110 1.14 -15.33 -0.44
C GLY A 110 2.48 -14.58 -0.28
N ALA A 111 2.56 -13.68 0.70
CA ALA A 111 3.80 -12.97 1.02
C ALA A 111 4.79 -13.84 1.79
N ASP A 112 6.09 -13.62 1.56
CA ASP A 112 7.18 -14.25 2.30
C ASP A 112 7.29 -13.61 3.70
N THR A 113 6.78 -14.30 4.72
CA THR A 113 6.74 -13.82 6.10
C THR A 113 8.12 -13.62 6.74
N ALA A 114 9.19 -14.18 6.14
CA ALA A 114 10.55 -13.97 6.61
C ALA A 114 11.13 -12.61 6.18
N ILE A 115 10.50 -11.93 5.22
CA ILE A 115 11.00 -10.71 4.61
C ILE A 115 9.93 -9.62 4.64
N GLY A 116 10.19 -8.57 5.40
CA GLY A 116 9.29 -7.42 5.48
C GLY A 116 9.15 -6.69 4.14
N PRO A 117 8.02 -6.01 3.91
CA PRO A 117 7.81 -5.21 2.71
C PRO A 117 8.83 -4.08 2.59
N GLN A 118 9.06 -3.63 1.35
CA GLN A 118 9.90 -2.46 1.06
C GLN A 118 9.03 -1.29 0.60
N LYS A 119 9.48 -0.08 0.91
CA LYS A 119 8.87 1.18 0.48
C LYS A 119 9.96 2.09 -0.07
N THR A 120 9.69 2.80 -1.16
CA THR A 120 10.57 3.87 -1.62
C THR A 120 10.47 5.11 -0.74
N ALA A 121 11.41 6.04 -0.88
CA ALA A 121 11.21 7.39 -0.35
C ALA A 121 9.94 8.02 -0.96
N THR A 122 9.27 8.86 -0.19
CA THR A 122 8.12 9.64 -0.68
C THR A 122 8.58 10.72 -1.67
N ALA A 123 7.88 10.84 -2.79
CA ALA A 123 7.96 11.99 -3.67
C ALA A 123 6.71 12.86 -3.51
N THR A 124 6.87 14.17 -3.68
CA THR A 124 5.78 15.15 -3.53
C THR A 124 5.77 16.16 -4.67
N GLY A 125 4.62 16.69 -5.02
CA GLY A 125 4.52 17.74 -6.03
C GLY A 125 3.10 18.26 -6.22
N SER A 126 2.93 19.15 -7.21
CA SER A 126 1.65 19.72 -7.60
C SER A 126 1.54 19.70 -9.12
N SER A 127 0.83 18.72 -9.68
CA SER A 127 0.74 18.52 -11.13
C SER A 127 -0.40 17.56 -11.49
N THR A 128 -0.59 17.33 -12.80
CA THR A 128 -1.48 16.30 -13.33
C THR A 128 -0.81 14.92 -13.47
N ALA A 129 0.44 14.78 -13.02
CA ALA A 129 1.25 13.58 -13.24
C ALA A 129 2.07 13.18 -11.99
N PRO A 130 1.42 12.69 -10.92
CA PRO A 130 2.12 12.09 -9.79
C PRO A 130 2.97 10.90 -10.26
N ASN A 131 4.27 10.91 -9.96
CA ASN A 131 5.20 9.88 -10.44
C ASN A 131 5.90 9.17 -9.25
N PRO A 132 5.38 8.03 -8.79
CA PRO A 132 6.01 7.25 -7.72
C PRO A 132 7.46 6.90 -8.07
N PRO A 133 8.41 7.00 -7.11
CA PRO A 133 9.79 6.64 -7.39
C PRO A 133 9.96 5.16 -7.74
N ALA A 134 10.95 4.88 -8.58
CA ALA A 134 11.39 3.51 -8.88
C ALA A 134 11.88 2.79 -7.60
N ILE A 135 11.61 1.49 -7.53
CA ILE A 135 11.96 0.62 -6.41
C ILE A 135 13.00 -0.41 -6.86
N ASP A 136 14.01 -0.68 -6.01
CA ASP A 136 15.06 -1.67 -6.23
C ASP A 136 15.20 -2.53 -4.96
N PRO A 137 14.27 -3.48 -4.72
CA PRO A 137 14.33 -4.34 -3.55
C PRO A 137 15.63 -5.16 -3.54
N PRO A 138 16.29 -5.35 -2.38
CA PRO A 138 17.58 -6.06 -2.29
C PRO A 138 17.47 -7.58 -2.46
N TRP A 139 16.33 -8.07 -2.96
CA TRP A 139 16.06 -9.49 -3.14
C TRP A 139 16.64 -9.94 -4.48
N ALA A 140 17.53 -10.94 -4.49
CA ALA A 140 17.92 -11.59 -5.74
C ALA A 140 16.67 -12.15 -6.43
N ASP A 141 16.53 -11.95 -7.76
CA ASP A 141 15.39 -12.33 -8.62
C ASP A 141 14.10 -12.64 -7.87
N PHE A 142 13.24 -11.63 -7.71
CA PHE A 142 12.04 -11.78 -6.90
C PHE A 142 10.77 -12.04 -7.71
N LYS A 143 9.88 -12.86 -7.12
CA LYS A 143 8.44 -12.77 -7.35
C LYS A 143 7.90 -11.75 -6.36
N ALA A 144 7.27 -10.69 -6.82
CA ALA A 144 6.69 -9.69 -5.92
C ALA A 144 5.41 -9.11 -6.45
N LEU A 145 4.64 -8.59 -5.50
CA LEU A 145 3.58 -7.63 -5.74
C LEU A 145 4.19 -6.24 -5.59
N LEU A 146 4.08 -5.43 -6.64
CA LEU A 146 4.45 -4.02 -6.63
C LEU A 146 3.18 -3.19 -6.59
N ILE A 147 3.15 -2.17 -5.73
CA ILE A 147 2.00 -1.29 -5.55
C ILE A 147 2.48 0.16 -5.69
N ALA A 148 2.08 0.80 -6.77
CA ALA A 148 2.22 2.24 -6.95
C ALA A 148 1.10 2.94 -6.19
N VAL A 149 1.47 3.93 -5.38
CA VAL A 149 0.52 4.69 -4.56
C VAL A 149 0.67 6.17 -4.87
N THR A 150 -0.45 6.87 -5.09
CA THR A 150 -0.51 8.33 -4.99
C THR A 150 -1.64 8.74 -4.06
N LEU A 151 -1.33 9.67 -3.18
CA LEU A 151 -2.22 10.31 -2.23
C LEU A 151 -2.40 11.75 -2.73
N LEU A 152 -3.64 12.18 -2.91
CA LEU A 152 -3.99 13.50 -3.43
C LEU A 152 -4.66 14.29 -2.33
N ASP A 153 -4.26 15.55 -2.22
CA ASP A 153 -4.83 16.47 -1.23
C ASP A 153 -6.27 16.84 -1.56
N GLU A 154 -6.71 16.66 -2.81
CA GLU A 154 -8.08 16.93 -3.24
C GLU A 154 -8.83 15.67 -3.74
N SER A 155 -10.00 15.43 -3.15
CA SER A 155 -10.91 14.35 -3.53
C SER A 155 -11.66 14.59 -4.84
N SER A 156 -11.61 15.83 -5.36
CA SER A 156 -12.19 16.24 -6.64
C SER A 156 -11.33 15.89 -7.85
N ALA A 157 -10.04 15.56 -7.65
CA ALA A 157 -9.19 15.14 -8.75
C ALA A 157 -9.70 13.81 -9.32
N THR A 158 -9.86 13.77 -10.64
CA THR A 158 -10.21 12.55 -11.38
C THR A 158 -8.93 11.81 -11.78
N VAL A 159 -8.90 10.50 -11.58
CA VAL A 159 -7.81 9.64 -12.08
C VAL A 159 -8.23 9.08 -13.43
N SER A 160 -7.47 9.39 -14.48
CA SER A 160 -7.75 8.97 -15.86
C SER A 160 -6.75 7.97 -16.42
N GLY A 161 -5.65 7.73 -15.70
CA GLY A 161 -4.62 6.77 -16.11
C GLY A 161 -3.78 6.30 -14.94
N TYR A 162 -3.34 5.05 -15.06
CA TYR A 162 -2.49 4.36 -14.10
C TYR A 162 -1.11 4.08 -14.72
N PRO A 163 -0.07 3.85 -13.90
CA PRO A 163 1.24 3.48 -14.39
C PRO A 163 1.18 2.24 -15.30
N ALA A 164 1.95 2.22 -16.39
CA ALA A 164 1.82 1.20 -17.41
C ALA A 164 2.18 -0.20 -16.88
N GLY A 165 1.31 -1.19 -17.14
CA GLY A 165 1.49 -2.57 -16.67
C GLY A 165 1.09 -2.82 -15.22
N TYR A 166 0.55 -1.81 -14.51
CA TYR A 166 -0.02 -1.93 -13.17
C TYR A 166 -1.50 -2.28 -13.20
N ASP A 167 -1.89 -3.29 -13.98
CA ASP A 167 -3.30 -3.58 -14.30
C ASP A 167 -3.99 -4.58 -13.37
N LEU A 168 -3.27 -5.12 -12.38
CA LEU A 168 -3.76 -6.21 -11.53
C LEU A 168 -4.78 -5.71 -10.49
N PHE A 169 -4.67 -4.44 -10.11
CA PHE A 169 -5.55 -3.79 -9.16
C PHE A 169 -5.53 -2.29 -9.38
N HIS A 170 -6.71 -1.67 -9.50
CA HIS A 170 -6.87 -0.22 -9.50
C HIS A 170 -7.92 0.17 -8.49
N GLN A 171 -7.59 1.11 -7.61
CA GLN A 171 -8.54 1.62 -6.65
C GLN A 171 -8.36 3.12 -6.48
N VAL A 172 -9.48 3.83 -6.49
CA VAL A 172 -9.57 5.24 -6.11
C VAL A 172 -10.48 5.34 -4.90
N ASN A 173 -9.92 5.81 -3.80
CA ASN A 173 -10.59 5.98 -2.53
C ASN A 173 -10.70 7.45 -2.22
N THR A 174 -11.91 7.99 -2.22
CA THR A 174 -12.17 9.39 -1.89
C THR A 174 -12.74 9.51 -0.50
N GLY A 175 -12.14 10.39 0.30
CA GLY A 175 -12.53 10.61 1.69
C GLY A 175 -12.64 12.09 2.00
N SER A 176 -12.20 12.46 3.19
CA SER A 176 -12.46 13.79 3.76
C SER A 176 -11.55 14.86 3.18
N GLY A 177 -11.82 15.20 1.92
CA GLY A 177 -11.03 16.13 1.14
C GLY A 177 -9.84 15.50 0.44
N ALA A 178 -9.34 14.34 0.90
CA ALA A 178 -8.21 13.64 0.28
C ALA A 178 -8.65 12.42 -0.56
N GLN A 179 -7.72 11.91 -1.37
CA GLN A 179 -7.90 10.72 -2.19
C GLN A 179 -6.66 9.81 -2.15
N SER A 180 -6.82 8.50 -1.95
CA SER A 180 -5.75 7.52 -2.21
C SER A 180 -6.03 6.77 -3.49
N VAL A 181 -4.98 6.57 -4.28
CA VAL A 181 -5.02 5.88 -5.55
C VAL A 181 -3.97 4.78 -5.52
N PHE A 182 -4.38 3.57 -5.87
CA PHE A 182 -3.54 2.38 -5.89
C PHE A 182 -3.54 1.80 -7.28
N ALA A 183 -2.37 1.41 -7.76
CA ALA A 183 -2.20 0.54 -8.91
C ALA A 183 -1.24 -0.59 -8.54
N ALA A 184 -1.50 -1.83 -8.95
CA ALA A 184 -0.62 -2.95 -8.62
C ALA A 184 -0.25 -3.82 -9.83
N LYS A 185 0.93 -4.43 -9.76
CA LYS A 185 1.33 -5.53 -10.66
C LYS A 185 2.10 -6.61 -9.93
N GLU A 186 2.08 -7.78 -10.53
CA GLU A 186 3.01 -8.85 -10.19
C GLU A 186 4.22 -8.82 -11.13
N VAL A 187 5.39 -9.07 -10.56
CA VAL A 187 6.62 -9.35 -11.32
C VAL A 187 7.14 -10.72 -10.91
N THR A 188 7.64 -11.48 -11.88
CA THR A 188 8.09 -12.87 -11.67
C THR A 188 9.60 -13.03 -11.71
N VAL A 189 10.31 -12.08 -12.32
CA VAL A 189 11.77 -11.91 -12.31
C VAL A 189 12.06 -10.42 -12.53
N ALA A 190 12.43 -9.71 -11.47
CA ALA A 190 12.91 -8.33 -11.56
C ALA A 190 13.96 -8.07 -10.48
N THR A 191 14.80 -7.06 -10.70
CA THR A 191 15.68 -6.47 -9.68
C THR A 191 15.18 -5.10 -9.26
N SER A 192 14.62 -4.35 -10.21
CA SER A 192 14.04 -3.03 -9.99
C SER A 192 12.77 -2.85 -10.82
N ASP A 193 11.95 -1.87 -10.44
CA ASP A 193 10.80 -1.44 -11.22
C ASP A 193 10.58 0.06 -11.12
N ASP A 194 10.27 0.69 -12.24
CA ASP A 194 9.81 2.08 -12.32
C ASP A 194 8.34 2.07 -12.75
N PRO A 195 7.40 2.46 -11.86
CA PRO A 195 5.99 2.49 -12.23
C PRO A 195 5.72 3.43 -13.41
N GLY A 196 6.36 4.60 -13.41
CA GLY A 196 5.89 5.76 -14.17
C GLY A 196 4.68 6.43 -13.53
N ALA A 197 4.16 7.46 -14.19
CA ALA A 197 3.20 8.38 -13.60
C ALA A 197 1.74 7.90 -13.66
N PHE A 198 0.95 8.29 -12.65
CA PHE A 198 -0.50 8.38 -12.75
C PHE A 198 -0.90 9.58 -13.63
N ALA A 199 -2.12 9.57 -14.16
CA ALA A 199 -2.72 10.72 -14.84
C ALA A 199 -3.94 11.23 -14.07
N ILE A 200 -3.89 12.46 -13.57
CA ILE A 200 -4.99 13.09 -12.83
C ILE A 200 -5.46 14.40 -13.49
N SER A 201 -6.71 14.80 -13.27
CA SER A 201 -7.25 16.09 -13.71
C SER A 201 -8.34 16.60 -12.76
N PRO A 202 -8.29 17.87 -12.31
CA PRO A 202 -7.22 18.85 -12.53
C PRO A 202 -5.92 18.47 -11.79
N ALA A 203 -4.91 19.34 -11.85
CA ALA A 203 -3.72 19.20 -11.00
C ALA A 203 -4.11 19.29 -9.51
N SER A 204 -3.44 18.52 -8.67
CA SER A 204 -3.59 18.52 -7.21
C SER A 204 -2.22 18.39 -6.56
N ASP A 205 -2.12 18.79 -5.29
CA ASP A 205 -0.96 18.44 -4.48
C ASP A 205 -0.99 16.95 -4.19
N TRP A 206 0.15 16.29 -4.33
CA TRP A 206 0.25 14.85 -4.22
C TRP A 206 1.48 14.40 -3.45
N ILE A 207 1.34 13.23 -2.84
CA ILE A 207 2.41 12.42 -2.24
C ILE A 207 2.36 11.05 -2.92
N CYS A 208 3.48 10.54 -3.41
CA CYS A 208 3.51 9.22 -4.03
C CYS A 208 4.73 8.39 -3.63
N PHE A 209 4.56 7.08 -3.66
CA PHE A 209 5.59 6.10 -3.32
C PHE A 209 5.24 4.73 -3.91
N THR A 210 6.21 3.82 -3.89
CA THR A 210 6.07 2.45 -4.39
C THR A 210 6.32 1.49 -3.24
N LEU A 211 5.46 0.49 -3.10
CA LEU A 211 5.62 -0.63 -2.19
C LEU A 211 6.01 -1.89 -2.97
N ALA A 212 6.84 -2.73 -2.37
CA ALA A 212 7.11 -4.08 -2.84
C ALA A 212 6.88 -5.10 -1.72
N VAL A 213 6.19 -6.18 -2.06
CA VAL A 213 5.97 -7.33 -1.19
C VAL A 213 6.52 -8.57 -1.86
N LYS A 214 7.48 -9.24 -1.22
CA LYS A 214 8.08 -10.46 -1.76
C LYS A 214 7.13 -11.63 -1.61
N GLY A 215 7.04 -12.46 -2.64
CA GLY A 215 6.40 -13.77 -2.61
C GLY A 215 7.33 -14.88 -2.14
N THR A 216 6.72 -15.99 -1.77
CA THR A 216 7.39 -17.25 -1.40
C THR A 216 8.13 -17.91 -2.57
#